data_AF-A0A7X5VKL7-F1
#
_entry.id   AF-A0A7X5VKL7-F1
#
_cell.length_a   1.000
_cell.length_b   1.000
_cell.length_c   1.000
_cell.angle_alpha   90.00
_cell.angle_beta   90.00
_cell.angle_gamma   90.00
#
_symmetry.space_group_name_H-M   'P 1'
#
loop_
_entity.id
_entity.type
_entity.pdbx_description
1 polymer ?
#
loop_
_entity_poly.entity_id
_entity_poly.type
_entity_poly.pdbx_seq_one_letter_code
_entity_poly.pdbx_strand_id
1 'polypeptide(L)'
;MDPVFEQMALETGSRTFGLRGPSVREKFLQLLAHDVCRLNLGMAFRMHVMAATKMHGVPYADVLAVIRFVAPYSGYPAAADALGRLPEIAKVLGLDTDVPADVDLDSVNGPSSR
;
A
#
# COMPACT_ATOMS: atom_id res chain seq x y z
N MET A 1 -22.52 -5.85 2.04
CA MET A 1 -21.78 -6.15 0.80
C MET A 1 -22.70 -7.02 -0.04
N ASP A 2 -22.61 -6.97 -1.37
CA ASP A 2 -23.36 -7.91 -2.21
C ASP A 2 -22.80 -9.34 -2.00
N PRO A 3 -23.63 -10.34 -1.63
CA PRO A 3 -23.14 -11.68 -1.27
C PRO A 3 -22.45 -12.43 -2.42
N VAL A 4 -22.90 -12.22 -3.66
CA VAL A 4 -22.30 -12.86 -4.83
C VAL A 4 -20.92 -12.26 -5.10
N PHE A 5 -20.81 -10.93 -5.00
CA PHE A 5 -19.54 -10.24 -5.11
C PHE A 5 -18.56 -10.63 -4.00
N GLU A 6 -19.03 -10.84 -2.78
CA GLU A 6 -18.21 -11.32 -1.67
C GLU A 6 -17.62 -12.70 -1.98
N GLN A 7 -18.44 -13.64 -2.46
CA GLN A 7 -17.96 -14.95 -2.89
C GLN A 7 -16.94 -14.84 -4.03
N MET A 8 -17.22 -14.03 -5.05
CA MET A 8 -16.29 -13.80 -6.15
C MET A 8 -14.94 -13.23 -5.67
N ALA A 9 -14.97 -12.29 -4.72
CA ALA A 9 -13.77 -11.69 -4.15
C ALA A 9 -12.93 -12.70 -3.36
N LEU A 10 -13.57 -13.56 -2.54
CA LEU A 10 -12.89 -14.63 -1.80
C LEU A 10 -12.27 -15.68 -2.73
N GLU A 11 -13.00 -16.13 -3.75
CA GLU A 11 -12.49 -17.10 -4.72
C GLU A 11 -11.34 -16.51 -5.55
N THR A 12 -11.49 -15.27 -6.02
CA THR A 12 -10.45 -14.57 -6.79
C THR A 12 -9.21 -14.31 -5.94
N GLY A 13 -9.39 -13.92 -4.68
CA GLY A 13 -8.31 -13.74 -3.72
C GLY A 13 -7.56 -15.06 -3.50
N SER A 14 -8.27 -16.13 -3.18
CA SER A 14 -7.68 -17.46 -2.96
C SER A 14 -6.85 -17.92 -4.17
N ARG A 15 -7.39 -17.79 -5.39
CA ARG A 15 -6.67 -18.15 -6.63
C ARG A 15 -5.44 -17.29 -6.84
N THR A 16 -5.58 -15.95 -6.76
CA THR A 16 -4.48 -14.99 -6.96
C THR A 16 -3.33 -15.23 -5.98
N PHE A 17 -3.66 -15.42 -4.70
CA PHE A 17 -2.65 -15.68 -3.67
C PHE A 17 -2.09 -17.11 -3.73
N GLY A 18 -2.79 -18.07 -4.34
CA GLY A 18 -2.29 -19.42 -4.62
C GLY A 18 -1.36 -19.55 -5.84
N LEU A 19 -1.29 -18.54 -6.73
CA LEU A 19 -0.38 -18.59 -7.89
C LEU A 19 1.10 -18.66 -7.46
N ARG A 20 1.91 -19.40 -8.21
CA ARG A 20 3.37 -19.43 -8.00
C ARG A 20 4.03 -18.14 -8.52
N GLY A 21 5.26 -17.89 -8.10
CA GLY A 21 6.05 -16.72 -8.52
C GLY A 21 6.24 -15.77 -7.34
N PRO A 22 5.62 -14.58 -7.31
CA PRO A 22 5.78 -13.64 -6.19
C PRO A 22 5.37 -14.27 -4.85
N SER A 23 6.11 -13.92 -3.81
CA SER A 23 5.76 -14.18 -2.42
C SER A 23 4.46 -13.46 -2.03
N VAL A 24 3.83 -13.89 -0.93
CA VAL A 24 2.62 -13.25 -0.40
C VAL A 24 2.85 -11.76 -0.12
N ARG A 25 4.01 -11.40 0.43
CA ARG A 25 4.40 -9.99 0.64
C ARG A 25 4.42 -9.22 -0.68
N GLU A 26 5.10 -9.74 -1.71
CA GLU A 26 5.19 -9.07 -3.02
C GLU A 26 3.82 -8.90 -3.67
N LYS A 27 2.92 -9.89 -3.54
CA LYS A 27 1.55 -9.77 -4.04
C LYS A 27 0.77 -8.66 -3.34
N PHE A 28 0.91 -8.51 -2.02
CA PHE A 28 0.27 -7.40 -1.31
C PHE A 28 0.84 -6.04 -1.70
N LEU A 29 2.15 -5.93 -1.91
CA LEU A 29 2.76 -4.69 -2.40
C LEU A 29 2.23 -4.34 -3.81
N GLN A 30 2.12 -5.31 -4.70
CA GLN A 30 1.51 -5.13 -6.02
C GLN A 30 0.03 -4.71 -5.94
N LEU A 31 -0.73 -5.31 -5.02
CA LEU A 31 -2.14 -5.00 -4.80
C LEU A 31 -2.33 -3.58 -4.28
N LEU A 32 -1.53 -3.16 -3.31
CA LEU A 32 -1.53 -1.80 -2.76
C LEU A 32 -1.09 -0.78 -3.81
N ALA A 33 -0.05 -1.08 -4.59
CA ALA A 33 0.35 -0.27 -5.74
C ALA A 33 -0.81 -0.09 -6.72
N HIS A 34 -1.54 -1.16 -7.04
CA HIS A 34 -2.69 -1.11 -7.93
C HIS A 34 -3.83 -0.25 -7.37
N ASP A 35 -4.12 -0.33 -6.07
CA ASP A 35 -5.14 0.51 -5.44
C ASP A 35 -4.81 2.00 -5.59
N VAL A 36 -3.56 2.39 -5.40
CA VAL A 36 -3.11 3.79 -5.57
C VAL A 36 -3.20 4.21 -7.03
N CYS A 37 -2.68 3.40 -7.96
CA CYS A 37 -2.72 3.69 -9.40
C CYS A 37 -4.14 3.79 -9.97
N ARG A 38 -5.14 3.19 -9.32
CA ARG A 38 -6.56 3.24 -9.72
C ARG A 38 -7.41 4.14 -8.84
N LEU A 39 -6.82 4.82 -7.86
CA LEU A 39 -7.51 5.65 -6.87
C LEU A 39 -8.62 4.92 -6.09
N ASN A 40 -8.42 3.62 -5.82
CA ASN A 40 -9.35 2.77 -5.07
C ASN A 40 -9.14 2.87 -3.54
N LEU A 41 -9.02 4.09 -3.01
CA LEU A 41 -8.60 4.37 -1.62
C LEU A 41 -9.70 4.18 -0.55
N GLY A 42 -10.86 3.65 -0.94
CA GLY A 42 -12.01 3.38 -0.08
C GLY A 42 -11.90 2.05 0.67
N MET A 43 -12.96 1.22 0.56
CA MET A 43 -13.04 -0.05 1.28
C MET A 43 -11.94 -1.04 0.89
N ALA A 44 -11.66 -1.18 -0.42
CA ALA A 44 -10.66 -2.13 -0.93
C ALA A 44 -9.26 -1.85 -0.36
N PHE A 45 -8.78 -0.60 -0.49
CA PHE A 45 -7.50 -0.19 0.07
C PHE A 45 -7.38 -0.46 1.57
N ARG A 46 -8.41 -0.14 2.36
CA ARG A 46 -8.42 -0.45 3.79
C ARG A 46 -8.31 -1.95 4.07
N MET A 47 -9.04 -2.79 3.34
CA MET A 47 -8.98 -4.24 3.51
C MET A 47 -7.60 -4.79 3.12
N HIS A 48 -7.01 -4.28 2.03
CA HIS A 48 -5.69 -4.71 1.58
C HIS A 48 -4.58 -4.28 2.55
N VAL A 49 -4.62 -3.06 3.10
CA VAL A 49 -3.70 -2.62 4.16
C VAL A 49 -3.85 -3.50 5.41
N MET A 50 -5.08 -3.79 5.83
CA MET A 50 -5.34 -4.68 6.96
C MET A 50 -4.78 -6.08 6.72
N ALA A 51 -5.07 -6.69 5.58
CA ALA A 51 -4.59 -8.03 5.24
C ALA A 51 -3.06 -8.06 5.17
N ALA A 52 -2.45 -7.12 4.45
CA ALA A 52 -1.00 -7.01 4.34
C ALA A 52 -0.33 -6.91 5.71
N THR A 53 -0.80 -6.01 6.57
CA THR A 53 -0.14 -5.69 7.84
C THR A 53 -0.49 -6.68 8.96
N LYS A 54 -1.78 -6.89 9.23
CA LYS A 54 -2.24 -7.69 10.38
C LYS A 54 -2.23 -9.19 10.13
N MET A 55 -2.43 -9.64 8.89
CA MET A 55 -2.51 -11.07 8.58
C MET A 55 -1.19 -11.62 8.02
N HIS A 56 -0.45 -10.80 7.27
CA HIS A 56 0.74 -11.25 6.55
C HIS A 56 2.04 -10.54 6.95
N GLY A 57 1.99 -9.67 7.97
CA GLY A 57 3.18 -9.08 8.59
C GLY A 57 3.96 -8.12 7.71
N VAL A 58 3.34 -7.54 6.68
CA VAL A 58 3.95 -6.46 5.89
C VAL A 58 4.10 -5.23 6.81
N PRO A 59 5.32 -4.72 7.03
CA PRO A 59 5.54 -3.53 7.86
C PRO A 59 4.80 -2.31 7.32
N TYR A 60 4.36 -1.42 8.21
CA TYR A 60 3.75 -0.14 7.83
C TYR A 60 4.69 0.70 6.95
N ALA A 61 6.00 0.66 7.23
CA ALA A 61 7.04 1.31 6.43
C ALA A 61 7.04 0.85 4.96
N ASP A 62 6.81 -0.45 4.70
CA ASP A 62 6.75 -0.98 3.33
C ASP A 62 5.49 -0.46 2.59
N VAL A 63 4.39 -0.26 3.31
CA VAL A 63 3.16 0.34 2.74
C VAL A 63 3.40 1.81 2.36
N LEU A 64 4.10 2.57 3.20
CA LEU A 64 4.53 3.93 2.84
C LEU A 64 5.48 3.94 1.65
N ALA A 65 6.46 3.04 1.65
CA ALA A 65 7.45 2.93 0.59
C ALA A 65 6.79 2.62 -0.76
N VAL A 66 5.81 1.71 -0.80
CA VAL A 66 5.13 1.39 -2.08
C VAL A 66 4.30 2.57 -2.59
N ILE A 67 3.61 3.32 -1.72
CA ILE A 67 2.84 4.51 -2.12
C ILE A 67 3.77 5.58 -2.71
N ARG A 68 4.92 5.82 -2.08
CA ARG A 68 5.93 6.77 -2.57
C ARG A 68 6.56 6.30 -3.88
N PHE A 69 6.88 5.01 -3.96
CA PHE A 69 7.47 4.39 -5.14
C PHE A 69 6.56 4.52 -6.37
N VAL A 70 5.24 4.37 -6.20
CA VAL A 70 4.30 4.48 -7.33
C VAL A 70 3.91 5.91 -7.68
N ALA A 71 4.36 6.93 -6.96
CA ALA A 71 3.98 8.32 -7.23
C ALA A 71 4.28 8.78 -8.67
N PRO A 72 5.42 8.44 -9.31
CA PRO A 72 5.68 8.79 -10.70
C PRO A 72 4.75 8.12 -11.71
N TYR A 73 4.14 6.99 -11.35
CA TYR A 73 3.30 6.17 -12.24
C TYR A 73 1.80 6.38 -12.01
N SER A 74 1.40 6.66 -10.77
CA SER A 74 0.02 6.96 -10.36
C SER A 74 -0.33 8.44 -10.44
N GLY A 75 0.69 9.31 -10.47
CA GLY A 75 0.56 10.75 -10.29
C GLY A 75 0.70 11.14 -8.82
N TYR A 76 1.48 12.18 -8.55
CA TYR A 76 1.71 12.70 -7.20
C TYR A 76 0.42 13.02 -6.41
N PRO A 77 -0.67 13.53 -7.01
CA PRO A 77 -1.93 13.71 -6.29
C PRO A 77 -2.53 12.39 -5.77
N ALA A 78 -2.52 11.32 -6.56
CA ALA A 78 -3.05 10.02 -6.14
C ALA A 78 -2.22 9.42 -4.99
N ALA A 79 -0.89 9.57 -5.06
CA ALA A 79 -0.01 9.17 -3.97
C ALA A 79 -0.23 10.03 -2.71
N ALA A 80 -0.44 11.34 -2.85
CA ALA A 80 -0.74 12.23 -1.74
C ALA A 80 -2.07 11.86 -1.04
N ASP A 81 -3.12 11.56 -1.81
CA ASP A 81 -4.40 11.10 -1.27
C ASP A 81 -4.25 9.77 -0.51
N ALA A 82 -3.46 8.83 -1.06
CA ALA A 82 -3.17 7.56 -0.39
C ALA A 82 -2.38 7.74 0.91
N LEU A 83 -1.37 8.63 0.91
CA LEU A 83 -0.61 9.00 2.11
C LEU A 83 -1.48 9.73 3.14
N GLY A 84 -2.44 10.54 2.72
CA GLY A 84 -3.40 11.18 3.63
C GLY A 84 -4.37 10.17 4.25
N ARG A 85 -4.77 9.15 3.49
CA ARG A 85 -5.71 8.12 3.93
C ARG A 85 -5.07 7.08 4.86
N LEU A 86 -3.81 6.74 4.64
CA LEU A 86 -3.13 5.64 5.33
C LEU A 86 -3.06 5.81 6.87
N PRO A 87 -2.76 6.99 7.46
CA PRO A 87 -2.75 7.20 8.90
C PRO A 87 -4.11 6.93 9.58
N GLU A 88 -5.21 7.24 8.89
CA GLU A 88 -6.56 6.96 9.41
C GLU A 88 -6.80 5.47 9.52
N ILE A 89 -6.36 4.70 8.52
CA ILE A 89 -6.41 3.24 8.52
C ILE A 89 -5.49 2.68 9.62
N ALA A 90 -4.26 3.20 9.71
CA ALA A 90 -3.28 2.76 10.71
C ALA A 90 -3.79 2.94 12.14
N LYS A 91 -4.42 4.07 12.43
CA LYS A 91 -5.06 4.36 13.71
C LYS A 91 -6.16 3.35 14.04
N VAL A 92 -7.06 3.06 13.08
CA VAL A 92 -8.16 2.09 13.27
C VAL A 92 -7.61 0.68 13.50
N LEU A 93 -6.51 0.34 12.85
CA LEU A 93 -5.89 -0.98 12.97
C LEU A 93 -4.93 -1.08 14.16
N GLY A 94 -4.56 0.02 14.82
CA GLY A 94 -3.50 0.03 15.84
C GLY A 94 -2.19 -0.53 15.28
N LEU A 95 -1.73 0.03 14.15
CA LEU A 95 -0.43 -0.30 13.57
C LEU A 95 0.67 0.48 14.28
N ASP A 96 1.85 -0.13 14.35
CA ASP A 96 3.07 0.62 14.64
C ASP A 96 3.37 1.52 13.44
N THR A 97 3.39 2.83 13.71
CA THR A 97 3.63 3.86 12.69
C THR A 97 4.97 4.56 12.91
N ASP A 98 5.77 4.09 13.86
CA ASP A 98 7.13 4.55 14.04
C ASP A 98 7.96 4.04 12.87
N VAL A 99 8.15 4.91 11.89
CA VAL A 99 8.97 4.62 10.72
C VAL A 99 10.22 5.47 10.88
N PRO A 100 11.42 4.87 10.86
CA PRO A 100 12.65 5.62 10.85
C PRO A 100 12.58 6.69 9.76
N ALA A 101 12.94 7.92 10.08
CA ALA A 101 12.98 8.98 9.09
C ALA A 101 13.82 8.52 7.89
N ASP A 102 13.22 8.51 6.70
CA ASP A 102 13.96 8.18 5.47
C ASP A 102 15.07 9.19 5.24
N VAL A 103 16.09 8.73 4.50
CA VAL A 103 17.32 9.45 4.14
C VAL A 103 17.04 10.89 3.74
N ASP A 104 17.78 11.81 4.37
CA ASP A 104 17.79 13.23 4.06
C ASP A 104 17.93 13.45 2.54
N LEU A 105 16.85 13.86 1.88
CA LEU A 105 16.83 14.11 0.44
C LEU A 105 17.73 15.31 0.07
N ASP A 106 18.08 16.17 1.03
CA ASP A 106 19.04 17.25 0.84
C ASP A 106 20.49 16.72 0.76
N SER A 107 20.75 15.49 1.25
CA SER A 107 22.05 14.83 1.09
C SER A 107 22.25 14.19 -0.30
N VAL A 108 21.16 13.95 -1.04
CA VAL A 108 21.19 13.36 -2.40
C VAL A 108 21.33 14.45 -3.47
N ASN A 109 20.80 15.64 -3.20
CA ASN A 109 20.98 16.81 -4.06
C ASN A 109 22.24 17.56 -3.63
N GLY A 110 23.41 17.10 -4.10
CA GLY A 110 24.67 17.85 -3.97
C GLY A 110 24.51 19.34 -4.35
N PRO A 111 25.36 20.24 -3.82
CA PRO A 111 25.10 21.68 -3.81
C PRO A 111 24.76 22.16 -5.22
N SER A 112 23.58 22.77 -5.35
CA SER A 112 23.15 23.44 -6.57
C SER A 112 24.18 24.51 -6.91
N SER A 113 25.07 24.18 -7.84
CA SER A 113 26.03 25.10 -8.43
C SER A 113 25.25 26.16 -9.19
N ARG A 114 25.09 27.33 -8.56
CA ARG A 114 24.86 28.60 -9.24
C ARG A 114 26.17 29.15 -9.80
#